data_AF-A0A9X1S5N8-F1
#
_entry.id   AF-A0A9X1S5N8-F1
#
_cell.length_a   1.000
_cell.length_b   1.000
_cell.length_c   1.000
_cell.angle_alpha   90.00
_cell.angle_beta   90.00
_cell.angle_gamma   90.00
#
_symmetry.space_group_name_H-M   'P 1'
#
loop_
_entity.id
_entity.type
_entity.pdbx_description
1 polymer ?
#
loop_
_entity_poly.entity_id
_entity_poly.type
_entity_poly.pdbx_seq_one_letter_code
_entity_poly.pdbx_strand_id
1 'polypeptide(L)'
;MSAPDSGIAAAETVPLPPGPLVGRAHPDGGPSAPAGIWTTVRSRLRAWRLWIILALVLCFVVVLGILGSSGDDDAALSPANPAPGGAMAAATILREQGVDVRTPGSYEEALALLEERGDQSTLFLHDPSGFLGPEQLADLFGLAARQVLVEPDFVQLAELAPDIRSAGVFPEQDTPLDAKCSSPDAAAAKSIDAGGFAYRAPVICFPASDGGTAGGAYAANGDGSVVVLGNSALLANESLANRGNAALALRTLGSTDTLVWYLPTVSDVPAAEAPGDPRTLLPGWVDPLLLWLLVIAALAMLWRGRRLGPLAADPLPVVVRSAETAEGRARLYQDAHATDRAAATLRAAALARLAVRLRLGPGSSTDMVVRAVARSTGRPEHEVNSLLNGTLPDGDAALVQWSQDLQALEEEVTAS
;
A
#
# COMPACT_ATOMS: atom_id res chain seq x y z
N MET A 1 21.79 33.27 -66.86
CA MET A 1 22.35 33.67 -68.16
C MET A 1 21.71 32.78 -69.20
N SER A 2 20.91 33.38 -70.10
CA SER A 2 20.45 32.93 -71.42
C SER A 2 19.81 31.55 -71.63
N ALA A 3 18.58 31.61 -72.15
CA ALA A 3 17.84 30.56 -72.89
C ALA A 3 18.57 30.15 -74.20
N PRO A 4 18.11 29.14 -74.97
CA PRO A 4 16.86 29.17 -75.78
C PRO A 4 16.07 27.83 -75.72
N ASP A 5 14.74 27.80 -75.80
CA ASP A 5 13.82 28.02 -76.94
C ASP A 5 13.97 27.02 -78.10
N SER A 6 12.96 26.17 -78.27
CA SER A 6 12.60 25.47 -79.50
C SER A 6 11.20 24.87 -79.35
N GLY A 7 10.22 25.53 -79.96
CA GLY A 7 8.89 24.97 -80.18
C GLY A 7 8.87 23.94 -81.31
N ILE A 8 7.78 23.16 -81.39
CA ILE A 8 6.95 22.91 -82.58
C ILE A 8 5.89 21.84 -82.29
N ALA A 9 4.71 22.04 -82.92
CA ALA A 9 3.64 21.10 -83.25
C ALA A 9 2.54 20.82 -82.21
N ALA A 10 1.49 21.63 -82.33
CA ALA A 10 0.12 21.21 -82.10
C ALA A 10 -0.28 20.10 -83.10
N ALA A 11 -0.94 19.06 -82.62
CA ALA A 11 -1.69 18.10 -83.43
C ALA A 11 -3.07 17.91 -82.83
N GLU A 12 -4.03 17.87 -83.74
CA GLU A 12 -5.44 18.10 -83.61
C GLU A 12 -6.22 16.86 -83.12
N THR A 13 -7.37 17.13 -82.52
CA THR A 13 -8.32 16.21 -81.91
C THR A 13 -8.98 15.23 -82.88
N VAL A 14 -9.21 13.99 -82.43
CA VAL A 14 -10.27 13.11 -82.97
C VAL A 14 -11.01 12.43 -81.79
N PRO A 15 -12.33 12.65 -81.62
CA PRO A 15 -13.14 11.93 -80.65
C PRO A 15 -13.73 10.65 -81.28
N LEU A 16 -13.80 9.57 -80.50
CA LEU A 16 -14.52 8.34 -80.89
C LEU A 16 -15.59 7.97 -79.83
N PRO A 17 -16.70 7.34 -80.26
CA PRO A 17 -18.05 7.49 -79.68
C PRO A 17 -18.36 6.55 -78.49
N PRO A 18 -19.45 6.83 -77.74
CA PRO A 18 -19.91 5.95 -76.66
C PRO A 18 -20.64 4.71 -77.19
N GLY A 19 -20.23 3.53 -76.72
CA GLY A 19 -20.91 2.24 -76.93
C GLY A 19 -21.55 1.72 -75.63
N PRO A 20 -22.52 0.79 -75.71
CA PRO A 20 -23.79 0.90 -74.99
C PRO A 20 -23.82 0.28 -73.59
N LEU A 21 -24.78 0.80 -72.81
CA LEU A 21 -25.26 0.33 -71.52
C LEU A 21 -25.73 -1.13 -71.59
N VAL A 22 -25.12 -2.01 -70.80
CA VAL A 22 -25.71 -3.30 -70.43
C VAL A 22 -26.11 -3.21 -68.96
N GLY A 23 -27.41 -3.04 -68.74
CA GLY A 23 -28.01 -3.13 -67.42
C GLY A 23 -27.96 -4.56 -66.88
N ARG A 24 -27.69 -4.68 -65.58
CA ARG A 24 -28.16 -5.82 -64.78
C ARG A 24 -28.62 -5.34 -63.41
N ALA A 25 -29.93 -5.49 -63.23
CA ALA A 25 -30.64 -5.91 -62.02
C ALA A 25 -30.29 -5.25 -60.69
N HIS A 26 -31.17 -4.37 -60.25
CA HIS A 26 -31.53 -4.23 -58.84
C HIS A 26 -32.31 -5.48 -58.39
N PRO A 27 -31.96 -6.07 -57.24
CA PRO A 27 -32.94 -6.65 -56.35
C PRO A 27 -33.01 -5.86 -55.04
N ASP A 28 -34.25 -5.65 -54.61
CA ASP A 28 -34.63 -4.99 -53.37
C ASP A 28 -34.12 -5.67 -52.10
N GLY A 29 -33.90 -4.84 -51.07
CA GLY A 29 -34.47 -5.09 -49.75
C GLY A 29 -33.90 -6.23 -48.89
N GLY A 30 -32.95 -5.89 -48.02
CA GLY A 30 -32.72 -6.60 -46.77
C GLY A 30 -31.86 -5.76 -45.81
N PRO A 31 -32.35 -5.38 -44.62
CA PRO A 31 -31.52 -4.66 -43.65
C PRO A 31 -30.47 -5.63 -43.06
N SER A 32 -29.24 -5.57 -43.56
CA SER A 32 -28.11 -6.19 -42.89
C SER A 32 -27.87 -5.48 -41.56
N ALA A 33 -28.16 -6.20 -40.47
CA ALA A 33 -27.95 -5.79 -39.08
C ALA A 33 -26.55 -5.21 -38.84
N PRO A 34 -26.40 -4.20 -37.96
CA PRO A 34 -25.10 -3.62 -37.63
C PRO A 34 -24.28 -4.58 -36.75
N ALA A 35 -23.64 -5.58 -37.34
CA ALA A 35 -22.65 -6.43 -36.68
C ALA A 35 -21.29 -5.74 -36.48
N GLY A 36 -21.30 -4.42 -36.18
CA GLY A 36 -20.09 -3.58 -36.10
C GLY A 36 -19.90 -2.81 -34.79
N ILE A 37 -20.82 -2.96 -33.82
CA ILE A 37 -20.74 -2.19 -32.57
C ILE A 37 -19.85 -2.93 -31.53
N TRP A 38 -19.87 -4.26 -31.52
CA TRP A 38 -19.16 -5.07 -30.52
C TRP A 38 -17.66 -5.29 -30.80
N THR A 39 -17.19 -5.10 -32.04
CA THR A 39 -15.75 -5.15 -32.38
C THR A 39 -15.06 -3.81 -32.11
N THR A 40 -15.80 -2.70 -32.20
CA THR A 40 -15.30 -1.34 -31.95
C THR A 40 -15.17 -1.03 -30.45
N VAL A 41 -15.99 -1.64 -29.59
CA VAL A 41 -15.88 -1.51 -28.13
C VAL A 41 -14.66 -2.30 -27.58
N ARG A 42 -14.38 -3.50 -28.12
CA ARG A 42 -13.25 -4.33 -27.67
C ARG A 42 -11.86 -3.76 -28.02
N SER A 43 -11.74 -2.97 -29.10
CA SER A 43 -10.48 -2.32 -29.48
C SER A 43 -10.22 -1.03 -28.68
N ARG A 44 -11.28 -0.31 -28.29
CA ARG A 44 -11.21 0.85 -27.39
C ARG A 44 -10.91 0.46 -25.94
N LEU A 45 -11.45 -0.65 -25.45
CA LEU A 45 -11.14 -1.16 -24.11
C LEU A 45 -9.64 -1.48 -23.94
N ARG A 46 -8.96 -1.99 -24.96
CA ARG A 46 -7.50 -2.23 -24.91
C ARG A 46 -6.68 -0.94 -24.89
N ALA A 47 -7.17 0.13 -25.51
CA ALA A 47 -6.49 1.42 -25.56
C ALA A 47 -6.62 2.20 -24.23
N TRP A 48 -7.72 2.03 -23.51
CA TRP A 48 -7.94 2.63 -22.19
C TRP A 48 -7.54 1.73 -21.02
N ARG A 49 -7.18 0.47 -21.27
CA ARG A 49 -6.78 -0.48 -20.23
C ARG A 49 -5.66 0.05 -19.33
N LEU A 50 -4.69 0.77 -19.88
CA LEU A 50 -3.61 1.37 -19.09
C LEU A 50 -4.12 2.50 -18.18
N TRP A 51 -5.01 3.36 -18.69
CA TRP A 51 -5.61 4.45 -17.91
C TRP A 51 -6.57 3.94 -16.84
N ILE A 52 -7.32 2.87 -17.14
CA ILE A 52 -8.19 2.20 -16.18
C ILE A 52 -7.35 1.53 -15.08
N ILE A 53 -6.26 0.83 -15.43
CA ILE A 53 -5.36 0.23 -14.44
C ILE A 53 -4.74 1.32 -13.56
N LEU A 54 -4.28 2.43 -14.14
CA LEU A 54 -3.69 3.53 -13.38
C LEU A 54 -4.71 4.17 -12.41
N ALA A 55 -5.93 4.45 -12.88
CA ALA A 55 -7.00 4.98 -12.03
C ALA A 55 -7.39 4.00 -10.92
N LEU A 56 -7.38 2.70 -11.21
CA LEU A 56 -7.71 1.66 -10.24
C LEU A 56 -6.57 1.47 -9.21
N VAL A 57 -5.31 1.59 -9.61
CA VAL A 57 -4.16 1.62 -8.69
C VAL A 57 -4.18 2.87 -7.82
N LEU A 58 -4.45 4.05 -8.39
CA LEU A 58 -4.58 5.28 -7.61
C LEU A 58 -5.75 5.19 -6.62
N CYS A 59 -6.91 4.72 -7.07
CA CYS A 59 -8.06 4.46 -6.22
C CYS A 59 -7.72 3.44 -5.14
N PHE A 60 -7.01 2.36 -5.48
CA PHE A 60 -6.54 1.36 -4.52
C PHE A 60 -5.59 1.96 -3.49
N VAL A 61 -4.63 2.80 -3.88
CA VAL A 61 -3.71 3.48 -2.95
C VAL A 61 -4.45 4.45 -2.03
N VAL A 62 -5.40 5.23 -2.56
CA VAL A 62 -6.24 6.14 -1.76
C VAL A 62 -7.12 5.35 -0.79
N VAL A 63 -7.74 4.27 -1.27
CA VAL A 63 -8.56 3.36 -0.45
C VAL A 63 -7.69 2.67 0.60
N LEU A 64 -6.47 2.22 0.28
CA LEU A 64 -5.54 1.64 1.24
C LEU A 64 -5.05 2.68 2.27
N GLY A 65 -4.90 3.94 1.88
CA GLY A 65 -4.59 5.03 2.81
C GLY A 65 -5.75 5.34 3.76
N ILE A 66 -7.00 5.22 3.29
CA ILE A 66 -8.21 5.42 4.11
C ILE A 66 -8.53 4.19 4.98
N LEU A 67 -8.27 2.97 4.49
CA LEU A 67 -8.44 1.74 5.27
C LEU A 67 -7.24 1.46 6.19
N GLY A 68 -6.05 1.98 5.88
CA GLY A 68 -4.88 1.91 6.75
C GLY A 68 -4.96 2.87 7.95
N SER A 69 -5.94 3.79 7.95
CA SER A 69 -6.20 4.71 9.06
C SER A 69 -7.32 4.25 10.01
N SER A 70 -7.88 3.05 9.84
CA SER A 70 -8.60 2.35 10.92
C SER A 70 -7.57 1.47 11.63
N GLY A 71 -7.05 1.81 12.81
CA GLY A 71 -7.76 2.32 13.98
C GLY A 71 -7.77 1.28 15.10
N ASP A 72 -6.77 0.39 15.16
CA ASP A 72 -6.47 -0.30 16.41
C ASP A 72 -5.74 0.73 17.28
N ASP A 73 -6.41 1.14 18.36
CA ASP A 73 -5.81 2.02 19.36
C ASP A 73 -4.73 1.20 20.10
N ASP A 74 -3.50 1.29 19.60
CA ASP A 74 -2.33 0.61 20.14
C ASP A 74 -1.62 1.44 21.24
N ALA A 75 -2.20 2.57 21.68
CA ALA A 75 -1.57 3.44 22.66
C ALA A 75 -1.38 2.72 24.02
N ALA A 76 -0.22 2.95 24.63
CA ALA A 76 0.06 2.44 25.97
C ALA A 76 -0.98 2.96 26.97
N LEU A 77 -1.45 2.09 27.85
CA LEU A 77 -2.54 2.35 28.79
C LEU A 77 -3.85 2.84 28.15
N SER A 78 -4.06 2.63 26.84
CA SER A 78 -5.40 2.88 26.27
C SER A 78 -6.42 1.88 26.81
N PRO A 79 -7.63 2.33 27.19
CA PRO A 79 -8.72 1.47 27.61
C PRO A 79 -9.37 0.70 26.46
N ALA A 80 -9.01 1.00 25.20
CA ALA A 80 -9.41 0.27 24.01
C ALA A 80 -8.32 -0.71 23.52
N ASN A 81 -7.09 -0.60 24.03
CA ASN A 81 -5.96 -1.43 23.63
C ASN A 81 -5.93 -2.79 24.36
N PRO A 82 -6.12 -3.93 23.67
CA PRO A 82 -6.06 -5.26 24.25
C PRO A 82 -4.64 -5.83 24.38
N ALA A 83 -3.62 -5.16 23.81
CA ALA A 83 -2.23 -5.61 23.84
C ALA A 83 -1.66 -5.63 25.28
N PRO A 84 -0.53 -6.31 25.54
CA PRO A 84 0.06 -6.42 26.88
C PRO A 84 0.24 -5.08 27.62
N GLY A 85 0.69 -4.04 26.91
CA GLY A 85 0.87 -2.68 27.44
C GLY A 85 -0.37 -1.77 27.43
N GLY A 86 -1.52 -2.25 26.94
CA GLY A 86 -2.80 -1.53 27.01
C GLY A 86 -3.43 -1.62 28.40
N ALA A 87 -4.57 -0.94 28.61
CA ALA A 87 -5.31 -0.95 29.88
C ALA A 87 -6.79 -1.38 29.74
N MET A 88 -7.13 -2.05 28.64
CA MET A 88 -8.49 -2.56 28.38
C MET A 88 -9.04 -3.42 29.53
N ALA A 89 -8.21 -4.23 30.18
CA ALA A 89 -8.62 -5.05 31.31
C ALA A 89 -9.07 -4.19 32.51
N ALA A 90 -8.26 -3.20 32.91
CA ALA A 90 -8.58 -2.30 34.01
C ALA A 90 -9.85 -1.49 33.71
N ALA A 91 -9.95 -0.94 32.50
CA ALA A 91 -11.12 -0.16 32.08
C ALA A 91 -12.39 -1.01 32.01
N THR A 92 -12.30 -2.26 31.56
CA THR A 92 -13.46 -3.17 31.51
C THR A 92 -13.93 -3.52 32.91
N ILE A 93 -13.02 -3.86 33.83
CA ILE A 93 -13.39 -4.18 35.22
C ILE A 93 -14.03 -2.95 35.90
N LEU A 94 -13.49 -1.75 35.71
CA LEU A 94 -14.08 -0.52 36.25
C LEU A 94 -15.52 -0.30 35.74
N ARG A 95 -15.75 -0.49 34.44
CA ARG A 95 -17.11 -0.41 33.86
C ARG A 95 -18.05 -1.46 34.45
N GLU A 96 -17.59 -2.71 34.63
CA GLU A 96 -18.37 -3.78 35.26
C GLU A 96 -18.69 -3.49 36.72
N GLN A 97 -17.83 -2.74 37.42
CA GLN A 97 -18.06 -2.26 38.80
C GLN A 97 -18.92 -0.99 38.86
N GLY A 98 -19.44 -0.51 37.72
CA GLY A 98 -20.38 0.62 37.65
C GLY A 98 -19.76 2.00 37.44
N VAL A 99 -18.45 2.08 37.17
CA VAL A 99 -17.78 3.36 36.87
C VAL A 99 -18.02 3.75 35.39
N ASP A 100 -18.53 4.95 35.15
CA ASP A 100 -18.68 5.54 33.80
C ASP A 100 -17.30 6.02 33.30
N VAL A 101 -16.61 5.18 32.52
CA VAL A 101 -15.29 5.48 31.96
C VAL A 101 -15.43 6.26 30.65
N ARG A 102 -15.06 7.54 30.69
CA ARG A 102 -15.03 8.47 29.55
C ARG A 102 -13.61 8.63 29.02
N THR A 103 -13.45 8.58 27.71
CA THR A 103 -12.14 8.61 27.03
C THR A 103 -12.10 9.80 26.07
N PRO A 104 -11.87 11.02 26.58
CA PRO A 104 -11.80 12.21 25.73
C PRO A 104 -10.66 12.07 24.71
N GLY A 105 -10.94 12.46 23.47
CA GLY A 105 -9.96 12.44 22.36
C GLY A 105 -9.16 13.73 22.23
N SER A 106 -9.45 14.75 23.03
CA SER A 106 -8.74 16.02 23.06
C SER A 106 -8.77 16.70 24.43
N TYR A 107 -7.86 17.65 24.63
CA TYR A 107 -7.80 18.52 25.80
C TYR A 107 -9.11 19.25 26.05
N GLU A 108 -9.70 19.84 24.99
CA GLU A 108 -10.96 20.57 25.08
C GLU A 108 -12.12 19.68 25.53
N GLU A 109 -12.17 18.43 25.05
CA GLU A 109 -13.18 17.46 25.48
C GLU A 109 -12.97 17.02 26.93
N ALA A 110 -11.71 16.77 27.33
CA ALA A 110 -11.38 16.44 28.71
C ALA A 110 -11.78 17.57 29.68
N LEU A 111 -11.44 18.82 29.33
CA LEU A 111 -11.80 20.00 30.10
C LEU A 111 -13.32 20.15 30.24
N ALA A 112 -14.07 20.03 29.13
CA ALA A 112 -15.52 20.14 29.16
C ALA A 112 -16.19 19.05 30.03
N LEU A 113 -15.69 17.81 30.00
CA LEU A 113 -16.19 16.73 30.86
C LEU A 113 -15.95 17.02 32.35
N LEU A 114 -14.78 17.56 32.68
CA LEU A 114 -14.42 17.92 34.04
C LEU A 114 -15.19 19.15 34.52
N GLU A 115 -15.46 20.14 33.66
CA GLU A 115 -16.31 21.28 34.03
C GLU A 115 -17.77 20.86 34.30
N GLU A 116 -18.29 19.85 33.60
CA GLU A 116 -19.66 19.36 33.80
C GLU A 116 -19.82 18.54 35.09
N ARG A 117 -18.83 17.68 35.41
CA ARG A 117 -18.95 16.64 36.46
C ARG A 117 -17.75 16.51 37.39
N GLY A 118 -16.90 17.53 37.43
CA GLY A 118 -15.63 17.58 38.15
C GLY A 118 -15.70 17.04 39.57
N ASP A 119 -16.63 17.58 40.36
CA ASP A 119 -16.89 17.24 41.77
C ASP A 119 -17.26 15.77 42.03
N GLN A 120 -17.59 15.01 40.98
CA GLN A 120 -17.97 13.59 41.04
C GLN A 120 -17.14 12.72 40.09
N SER A 121 -16.00 13.25 39.64
CA SER A 121 -15.14 12.57 38.66
C SER A 121 -13.73 12.36 39.19
N THR A 122 -13.12 11.28 38.73
CA THR A 122 -11.69 11.05 38.84
C THR A 122 -11.06 11.38 37.48
N LEU A 123 -10.05 12.25 37.45
CA LEU A 123 -9.19 12.44 36.29
C LEU A 123 -8.05 11.43 36.36
N PHE A 124 -7.90 10.62 35.33
CA PHE A 124 -6.69 9.86 35.07
C PHE A 124 -5.90 10.56 33.97
N LEU A 125 -4.63 10.88 34.25
CA LEU A 125 -3.73 11.50 33.30
C LEU A 125 -2.45 10.68 33.17
N HIS A 126 -2.14 10.27 31.95
CA HIS A 126 -0.85 9.68 31.59
C HIS A 126 -0.34 10.36 30.32
N ASP A 127 0.63 11.26 30.49
CA ASP A 127 1.27 12.00 29.40
C ASP A 127 2.80 11.83 29.47
N PRO A 128 3.34 10.68 29.05
CA PRO A 128 4.78 10.44 29.09
C PRO A 128 5.56 11.29 28.07
N SER A 129 4.86 11.87 27.08
CA SER A 129 5.48 12.69 26.03
C SER A 129 5.42 14.20 26.32
N GLY A 130 4.69 14.62 27.36
CA GLY A 130 4.54 16.02 27.73
C GLY A 130 3.84 16.84 26.64
N PHE A 131 2.74 16.32 26.07
CA PHE A 131 1.95 17.03 25.07
C PHE A 131 1.21 18.24 25.65
N LEU A 132 0.82 18.19 26.93
CA LEU A 132 0.15 19.31 27.59
C LEU A 132 1.16 20.36 28.08
N GLY A 133 0.92 21.61 27.70
CA GLY A 133 1.68 22.75 28.20
C GLY A 133 1.32 23.14 29.65
N PRO A 134 2.14 23.98 30.31
CA PRO A 134 1.88 24.41 31.69
C PRO A 134 0.53 25.09 31.88
N GLU A 135 0.09 25.91 30.93
CA GLU A 135 -1.22 26.59 30.99
C GLU A 135 -2.38 25.58 30.95
N GLN A 136 -2.30 24.57 30.08
CA GLN A 136 -3.30 23.50 29.99
C GLN A 136 -3.34 22.65 31.26
N LEU A 137 -2.17 22.35 31.84
CA LEU A 137 -2.08 21.61 33.09
C LEU A 137 -2.65 22.42 34.27
N ALA A 138 -2.35 23.72 34.34
CA ALA A 138 -2.89 24.60 35.38
C ALA A 138 -4.42 24.70 35.34
N ASP A 139 -5.02 24.70 34.15
CA ASP A 139 -6.48 24.69 33.98
C ASP A 139 -7.13 23.40 34.51
N LEU A 140 -6.45 22.26 34.41
CA LEU A 140 -6.95 20.97 34.92
C LEU A 140 -6.85 20.86 36.46
N PHE A 141 -6.01 21.68 37.09
CA PHE A 141 -5.74 21.59 38.51
C PHE A 141 -6.99 21.84 39.36
N GLY A 142 -7.40 20.82 40.11
CA GLY A 142 -8.49 20.91 41.06
C GLY A 142 -9.89 20.85 40.44
N LEU A 143 -9.99 20.58 39.13
CA LEU A 143 -11.30 20.39 38.47
C LEU A 143 -11.94 19.05 38.81
N ALA A 144 -11.16 18.00 39.07
CA ALA A 144 -11.68 16.70 39.47
C ALA A 144 -11.67 16.54 41.00
N ALA A 145 -12.67 15.84 41.54
CA ALA A 145 -12.69 15.44 42.95
C ALA A 145 -11.46 14.61 43.35
N ARG A 146 -10.92 13.85 42.39
CA ARG A 146 -9.63 13.19 42.52
C ARG A 146 -8.86 13.20 41.19
N GLN A 147 -7.56 13.44 41.26
CA GLN A 147 -6.64 13.38 40.12
C GLN A 147 -5.62 12.26 40.36
N VAL A 148 -5.46 11.40 39.37
CA VAL A 148 -4.51 10.28 39.38
C VAL A 148 -3.55 10.48 38.22
N LEU A 149 -2.31 10.84 38.54
CA LEU A 149 -1.25 11.07 37.57
C LEU A 149 -0.36 9.81 37.51
N VAL A 150 -0.08 9.33 36.30
CA VAL A 150 0.80 8.17 36.10
C VAL A 150 2.11 8.61 35.48
N GLU A 151 3.19 8.38 36.23
CA GLU A 151 4.56 8.72 35.86
C GLU A 151 4.72 10.20 35.41
N PRO A 152 4.16 11.19 36.16
CA PRO A 152 4.24 12.59 35.77
C PRO A 152 5.69 13.07 35.73
N ASP A 153 5.98 13.94 34.75
CA ASP A 153 7.23 14.66 34.65
C ASP A 153 7.30 15.86 35.61
N PHE A 154 8.37 16.65 35.52
CA PHE A 154 8.57 17.81 36.39
C PHE A 154 7.54 18.94 36.18
N VAL A 155 7.09 19.16 34.95
CA VAL A 155 6.12 20.22 34.61
C VAL A 155 4.74 19.81 35.11
N GLN A 156 4.34 18.57 34.86
CA GLN A 156 3.09 17.99 35.35
C GLN A 156 3.00 18.03 36.88
N LEU A 157 4.09 17.68 37.59
CA LEU A 157 4.14 17.81 39.05
C LEU A 157 4.03 19.27 39.51
N ALA A 158 4.70 20.20 38.85
CA ALA A 158 4.70 21.61 39.25
C ALA A 158 3.29 22.22 39.20
N GLU A 159 2.53 21.90 38.16
CA GLU A 159 1.19 22.46 37.94
C GLU A 159 0.08 21.66 38.64
N LEU A 160 0.12 20.31 38.60
CA LEU A 160 -0.97 19.47 39.11
C LEU A 160 -0.76 18.97 40.55
N ALA A 161 0.48 18.93 41.03
CA ALA A 161 0.82 18.28 42.29
C ALA A 161 2.00 18.96 43.03
N PRO A 162 1.91 20.26 43.39
CA PRO A 162 3.05 21.05 43.89
C PRO A 162 3.69 20.51 45.19
N ASP A 163 2.96 19.71 45.96
CA ASP A 163 3.43 19.05 47.18
C ASP A 163 4.20 17.74 46.93
N ILE A 164 4.21 17.25 45.68
CA ILE A 164 4.81 15.98 45.28
C ILE A 164 6.06 16.25 44.43
N ARG A 165 7.16 15.57 44.77
CA ARG A 165 8.45 15.72 44.08
C ARG A 165 9.01 14.37 43.65
N SER A 166 9.67 14.33 42.50
CA SER A 166 10.43 13.15 42.10
C SER A 166 11.52 12.81 43.12
N ALA A 167 11.69 11.51 43.40
CA ALA A 167 12.59 10.96 44.40
C ALA A 167 13.49 9.84 43.83
N GLY A 168 13.54 9.67 42.50
CA GLY A 168 14.40 8.72 41.81
C GLY A 168 13.63 7.69 40.98
N VAL A 169 14.30 6.60 40.63
CA VAL A 169 13.80 5.51 39.79
C VAL A 169 13.90 4.22 40.59
N PHE A 170 12.89 3.35 40.52
CA PHE A 170 12.98 1.98 41.01
C PHE A 170 13.55 1.09 39.91
N PRO A 171 14.63 0.33 40.17
CA PRO A 171 15.09 -0.67 39.22
C PRO A 171 14.01 -1.72 39.02
N GLU A 172 13.84 -2.16 37.78
CA GLU A 172 12.94 -3.26 37.47
C GLU A 172 13.53 -4.55 38.03
N GLN A 173 12.80 -5.18 38.95
CA GLN A 173 13.25 -6.37 39.67
C GLN A 173 12.05 -7.18 40.16
N ASP A 174 12.22 -8.49 40.33
CA ASP A 174 11.13 -9.38 40.75
C ASP A 174 10.71 -9.19 42.23
N THR A 175 11.49 -8.45 43.01
CA THR A 175 11.20 -8.22 44.42
C THR A 175 10.02 -7.25 44.55
N PRO A 176 8.90 -7.65 45.19
CA PRO A 176 7.75 -6.78 45.37
C PRO A 176 8.07 -5.56 46.23
N LEU A 177 7.29 -4.50 46.04
CA LEU A 177 7.23 -3.38 46.98
C LEU A 177 6.05 -3.59 47.92
N ASP A 178 6.30 -3.59 49.23
CA ASP A 178 5.27 -3.76 50.26
C ASP A 178 4.66 -2.41 50.68
N ALA A 179 3.36 -2.42 50.99
CA ALA A 179 2.65 -1.28 51.53
C ALA A 179 3.17 -0.94 52.93
N LYS A 180 3.72 0.27 53.08
CA LYS A 180 4.23 0.79 54.36
C LYS A 180 3.57 2.13 54.72
N CYS A 181 2.25 2.19 54.56
CA CYS A 181 1.46 3.40 54.79
C CYS A 181 0.04 3.05 55.25
N SER A 182 -0.72 4.06 55.65
CA SER A 182 -2.13 3.97 56.07
C SER A 182 -3.14 4.33 54.97
N SER A 183 -2.69 4.56 53.73
CA SER A 183 -3.62 4.79 52.61
C SER A 183 -4.49 3.55 52.40
N PRO A 184 -5.83 3.68 52.37
CA PRO A 184 -6.72 2.52 52.21
C PRO A 184 -6.52 1.79 50.88
N ASP A 185 -6.19 2.54 49.82
CA ASP A 185 -5.99 1.98 48.47
C ASP A 185 -4.71 1.16 48.41
N ALA A 186 -3.62 1.69 48.96
CA ALA A 186 -2.35 0.98 49.05
C ALA A 186 -2.37 -0.19 50.04
N ALA A 187 -3.07 -0.04 51.17
CA ALA A 187 -3.23 -1.10 52.16
C ALA A 187 -4.01 -2.30 51.61
N ALA A 188 -5.01 -2.06 50.74
CA ALA A 188 -5.76 -3.12 50.07
C ALA A 188 -4.89 -3.93 49.11
N ALA A 189 -3.96 -3.27 48.40
CA ALA A 189 -3.02 -3.92 47.50
C ALA A 189 -2.00 -4.81 48.24
N LYS A 190 -1.60 -4.43 49.46
CA LYS A 190 -0.56 -5.07 50.29
C LYS A 190 0.83 -5.03 49.67
N SER A 191 1.00 -5.48 48.44
CA SER A 191 2.24 -5.40 47.68
C SER A 191 2.00 -5.24 46.19
N ILE A 192 2.95 -4.63 45.49
CA ILE A 192 2.88 -4.37 44.04
C ILE A 192 4.18 -4.75 43.35
N ASP A 193 4.15 -4.82 42.02
CA ASP A 193 5.35 -4.93 41.19
C ASP A 193 6.28 -3.72 41.36
N ALA A 194 7.59 -3.99 41.44
CA ALA A 194 8.61 -2.93 41.46
C ALA A 194 8.88 -2.42 40.04
N GLY A 195 9.21 -1.13 39.92
CA GLY A 195 9.53 -0.50 38.65
C GLY A 195 9.11 0.97 38.62
N GLY A 196 9.46 1.65 37.53
CA GLY A 196 9.10 3.04 37.28
C GLY A 196 9.82 4.03 38.22
N PHE A 197 9.09 5.03 38.70
CA PHE A 197 9.61 6.18 39.43
C PHE A 197 9.19 6.20 40.90
N ALA A 198 10.04 6.80 41.72
CA ALA A 198 9.76 7.08 43.12
C ALA A 198 9.38 8.56 43.29
N TYR A 199 8.39 8.83 44.15
CA TYR A 199 7.98 10.19 44.49
C TYR A 199 7.96 10.41 46.00
N ARG A 200 8.18 11.66 46.41
CA ARG A 200 8.08 12.12 47.79
C ARG A 200 6.90 13.07 47.91
N ALA A 201 6.06 12.82 48.91
CA ALA A 201 4.85 13.58 49.18
C ALA A 201 4.50 13.48 50.69
N PRO A 202 3.47 14.19 51.18
CA PRO A 202 2.97 14.01 52.54
C PRO A 202 2.57 12.56 52.85
N VAL A 203 1.97 11.86 51.89
CA VAL A 203 1.65 10.42 52.00
C VAL A 203 2.43 9.66 50.93
N ILE A 204 3.26 8.70 51.35
CA ILE A 204 3.99 7.80 50.45
C ILE A 204 3.74 6.34 50.83
N CYS A 205 3.71 5.46 49.84
CA CYS A 205 3.61 4.01 50.03
C CYS A 205 4.52 3.27 49.03
N PHE A 206 4.75 1.99 49.28
CA PHE A 206 5.62 1.14 48.46
C PHE A 206 7.05 1.73 48.31
N PRO A 207 7.77 1.99 49.42
CA PRO A 207 9.16 2.47 49.36
C PRO A 207 10.13 1.34 48.96
N ALA A 208 11.33 1.69 48.52
CA ALA A 208 12.39 0.72 48.28
C ALA A 208 12.69 -0.10 49.55
N SER A 209 12.96 -1.38 49.36
CA SER A 209 13.31 -2.32 50.42
C SER A 209 14.71 -2.06 51.02
N ASP A 210 15.62 -1.44 50.28
CA ASP A 210 17.02 -1.18 50.67
C ASP A 210 17.24 0.19 51.34
N GLY A 211 16.19 1.01 51.45
CA GLY A 211 16.27 2.35 52.02
C GLY A 211 17.02 3.38 51.16
N GLY A 212 17.38 3.06 49.91
CA GLY A 212 18.14 3.93 49.03
C GLY A 212 17.34 5.13 48.48
N THR A 213 16.02 4.97 48.31
CA THR A 213 15.12 6.03 47.85
C THR A 213 14.19 6.46 48.98
N ALA A 214 14.27 7.72 49.41
CA ALA A 214 13.36 8.31 50.40
C ALA A 214 12.00 8.74 49.79
N GLY A 215 11.49 7.93 48.86
CA GLY A 215 10.21 8.09 48.16
C GLY A 215 9.56 6.72 47.92
N GLY A 216 8.33 6.73 47.41
CA GLY A 216 7.52 5.55 47.16
C GLY A 216 6.92 5.53 45.76
N ALA A 217 6.53 4.34 45.28
CA ALA A 217 5.85 4.18 43.98
C ALA A 217 4.39 4.66 44.01
N TYR A 218 3.83 4.87 45.20
CA TYR A 218 2.56 5.58 45.42
C TYR A 218 2.85 6.83 46.24
N ALA A 219 2.38 7.98 45.76
CA ALA A 219 2.46 9.24 46.47
C ALA A 219 1.12 9.96 46.42
N ALA A 220 0.73 10.62 47.50
CA ALA A 220 -0.48 11.44 47.54
C ALA A 220 -0.27 12.70 48.36
N ASN A 221 -1.00 13.75 48.01
CA ASN A 221 -1.08 14.95 48.83
C ASN A 221 -1.83 14.68 50.15
N GLY A 222 -1.85 15.67 51.05
CA GLY A 222 -2.34 15.48 52.42
C GLY A 222 -3.83 15.12 52.53
N ASP A 223 -4.66 15.58 51.59
CA ASP A 223 -6.11 15.31 51.54
C ASP A 223 -6.47 14.14 50.60
N GLY A 224 -5.50 13.62 49.83
CA GLY A 224 -5.70 12.52 48.89
C GLY A 224 -6.47 12.90 47.61
N SER A 225 -6.63 14.21 47.35
CA SER A 225 -7.23 14.70 46.10
C SER A 225 -6.32 14.51 44.89
N VAL A 226 -5.00 14.43 45.09
CA VAL A 226 -4.03 14.15 44.02
C VAL A 226 -3.18 12.94 44.42
N VAL A 227 -3.15 11.95 43.53
CA VAL A 227 -2.39 10.71 43.68
C VAL A 227 -1.47 10.54 42.48
N VAL A 228 -0.23 10.17 42.75
CA VAL A 228 0.78 9.83 41.75
C VAL A 228 1.09 8.36 41.86
N LEU A 229 0.95 7.65 40.73
CA LEU A 229 1.41 6.29 40.55
C LEU A 229 2.71 6.34 39.75
N GLY A 230 3.77 5.83 40.34
CA GLY A 230 5.09 5.86 39.71
C GLY A 230 5.39 4.71 38.77
N ASN A 231 4.49 3.75 38.62
CA ASN A 231 4.69 2.62 37.71
C ASN A 231 3.44 2.41 36.85
N SER A 232 3.55 2.74 35.56
CA SER A 232 2.47 2.57 34.57
C SER A 232 2.12 1.09 34.36
N ALA A 233 3.06 0.16 34.54
CA ALA A 233 2.83 -1.27 34.40
C ALA A 233 1.81 -1.82 35.41
N LEU A 234 1.54 -1.11 36.52
CA LEU A 234 0.50 -1.51 37.48
C LEU A 234 -0.92 -1.50 36.86
N LEU A 235 -1.11 -0.76 35.77
CA LEU A 235 -2.36 -0.63 35.04
C LEU A 235 -2.41 -1.46 33.76
N ALA A 236 -1.25 -1.93 33.29
CA ALA A 236 -1.12 -2.65 32.03
C ALA A 236 -1.79 -4.03 32.09
N ASN A 237 -2.36 -4.48 30.98
CA ASN A 237 -3.11 -5.73 30.86
C ASN A 237 -2.30 -6.95 31.33
N GLU A 238 -1.00 -7.00 31.02
CA GLU A 238 -0.14 -8.15 31.35
C GLU A 238 0.18 -8.31 32.84
N SER A 239 0.27 -7.21 33.57
CA SER A 239 0.70 -7.16 34.97
C SER A 239 -0.42 -6.78 35.94
N LEU A 240 -1.61 -6.42 35.45
CA LEU A 240 -2.74 -6.03 36.30
C LEU A 240 -3.10 -7.10 37.34
N ALA A 241 -3.09 -8.38 36.95
CA ALA A 241 -3.42 -9.50 37.83
C ALA A 241 -2.29 -9.90 38.80
N ASN A 242 -1.10 -9.30 38.66
CA ASN A 242 0.04 -9.62 39.51
C ASN A 242 -0.10 -8.95 40.87
N ARG A 243 0.20 -9.71 41.94
CA ARG A 243 0.24 -9.23 43.33
C ARG A 243 -1.04 -8.44 43.68
N GLY A 244 -0.89 -7.19 44.13
CA GLY A 244 -1.96 -6.26 44.45
C GLY A 244 -2.19 -5.16 43.41
N ASN A 245 -1.63 -5.28 42.20
CA ASN A 245 -1.68 -4.19 41.19
C ASN A 245 -3.12 -3.80 40.86
N ALA A 246 -4.00 -4.78 40.55
CA ALA A 246 -5.42 -4.54 40.34
C ALA A 246 -6.10 -3.88 41.54
N ALA A 247 -5.78 -4.31 42.76
CA ALA A 247 -6.38 -3.72 43.95
C ALA A 247 -5.96 -2.26 44.15
N LEU A 248 -4.72 -1.90 43.81
CA LEU A 248 -4.28 -0.51 43.81
C LEU A 248 -4.98 0.27 42.69
N ALA A 249 -4.81 -0.15 41.44
CA ALA A 249 -5.28 0.55 40.25
C ALA A 249 -6.80 0.77 40.26
N LEU A 250 -7.59 -0.28 40.54
CA LEU A 250 -9.04 -0.19 40.50
C LEU A 250 -9.59 0.69 41.63
N ARG A 251 -8.97 0.68 42.81
CA ARG A 251 -9.40 1.52 43.93
C ARG A 251 -8.98 2.98 43.77
N THR A 252 -7.80 3.24 43.21
CA THR A 252 -7.35 4.61 42.97
C THR A 252 -8.14 5.29 41.87
N LEU A 253 -8.54 4.55 40.82
CA LEU A 253 -9.30 5.08 39.69
C LEU A 253 -10.81 5.09 39.92
N GLY A 254 -11.34 4.04 40.56
CA GLY A 254 -12.77 3.85 40.82
C GLY A 254 -13.28 4.49 42.11
N SER A 255 -12.66 5.57 42.60
CA SER A 255 -13.09 6.26 43.83
C SER A 255 -14.37 7.08 43.64
N THR A 256 -14.78 7.33 42.40
CA THR A 256 -15.95 8.12 42.02
C THR A 256 -16.76 7.38 40.94
N ASP A 257 -17.97 7.86 40.66
CA ASP A 257 -18.89 7.23 39.69
C ASP A 257 -18.46 7.46 38.23
N THR A 258 -17.66 8.50 37.95
CA THR A 258 -17.19 8.85 36.60
C THR A 258 -15.67 8.91 36.56
N LEU A 259 -15.05 8.21 35.60
CA LEU A 259 -13.61 8.25 35.37
C LEU A 259 -13.33 8.90 34.01
N VAL A 260 -12.67 10.06 34.01
CA VAL A 260 -12.15 10.71 32.80
C VAL A 260 -10.74 10.14 32.56
N TRP A 261 -10.64 9.19 31.64
CA TRP A 261 -9.40 8.52 31.23
C TRP A 261 -8.75 9.30 30.10
N TYR A 262 -7.89 10.26 30.45
CA TYR A 262 -7.28 11.16 29.47
C TYR A 262 -5.85 10.76 29.13
N LEU A 263 -5.61 10.54 27.84
CA LEU A 263 -4.32 10.23 27.23
C LEU A 263 -4.02 11.31 26.18
N PRO A 264 -3.29 12.36 26.54
CA PRO A 264 -2.97 13.43 25.59
C PRO A 264 -2.24 12.90 24.36
N THR A 265 -2.49 13.54 23.22
CA THR A 265 -1.87 13.19 21.94
C THR A 265 -1.19 14.40 21.32
N VAL A 266 -0.48 14.20 20.21
CA VAL A 266 0.12 15.30 19.43
C VAL A 266 -0.90 16.36 18.98
N SER A 267 -2.19 16.01 18.92
CA SER A 267 -3.26 16.96 18.58
C SER A 267 -3.57 17.95 19.69
N ASP A 268 -3.13 17.69 20.93
CA ASP A 268 -3.36 18.55 22.09
C ASP A 268 -2.28 19.61 22.28
N VAL A 269 -1.18 19.52 21.52
CA VAL A 269 -0.11 20.51 21.53
C VAL A 269 -0.66 21.83 20.97
N PRO A 270 -0.61 22.94 21.73
CA PRO A 270 -1.13 24.22 21.28
C PRO A 270 -0.53 24.62 19.93
N ALA A 271 -1.33 25.21 19.02
CA ALA A 271 -0.87 25.55 17.67
C ALA A 271 0.34 26.51 17.62
N ALA A 272 0.65 27.22 18.71
CA ALA A 272 1.84 28.04 18.86
C ALA A 272 3.14 27.22 19.06
N GLU A 273 3.01 25.98 19.55
CA GLU A 273 4.09 25.04 19.86
C GLU A 273 4.00 23.74 19.05
N ALA A 274 2.89 23.52 18.34
CA ALA A 274 2.72 22.40 17.43
C ALA A 274 3.88 22.39 16.42
N PRO A 275 4.53 21.23 16.19
CA PRO A 275 5.43 21.11 15.06
C PRO A 275 4.65 21.55 13.83
N GLY A 276 5.09 22.64 13.19
CA GLY A 276 4.38 23.20 12.02
C GLY A 276 4.02 22.08 11.05
N ASP A 277 2.89 22.23 10.33
CA ASP A 277 2.39 21.26 9.32
C ASP A 277 3.58 20.48 8.74
N PRO A 278 3.64 19.14 8.77
CA PRO A 278 4.81 18.38 8.32
C PRO A 278 5.33 18.79 6.93
N ARG A 279 4.50 19.46 6.12
CA ARG A 279 4.92 20.17 4.88
C ARG A 279 5.93 21.32 5.09
N THR A 280 5.91 21.99 6.24
CA THR A 280 6.87 23.02 6.69
C THR A 280 8.24 22.45 7.03
N LEU A 281 8.32 21.15 7.38
CA LEU A 281 9.58 20.42 7.56
C LEU A 281 10.19 20.02 6.21
N LEU A 282 9.39 19.99 5.14
CA LEU A 282 9.88 19.79 3.79
C LEU A 282 10.49 21.11 3.27
N PRO A 283 11.69 21.06 2.67
CA PRO A 283 12.24 22.23 2.00
C PRO A 283 11.26 22.78 0.96
N GLY A 284 11.14 24.10 0.84
CA GLY A 284 10.20 24.73 -0.11
C GLY A 284 10.39 24.37 -1.60
N TRP A 285 11.45 23.65 -1.96
CA TRP A 285 11.64 23.09 -3.30
C TRP A 285 10.85 21.79 -3.55
N VAL A 286 10.30 21.15 -2.51
CA VAL A 286 9.57 19.88 -2.63
C VAL A 286 8.24 20.08 -3.37
N ASP A 287 7.51 21.15 -3.08
CA ASP A 287 6.26 21.49 -3.78
C ASP A 287 6.46 21.68 -5.30
N PRO A 288 7.41 22.51 -5.78
CA PRO A 288 7.67 22.61 -7.22
C PRO A 288 8.24 21.32 -7.81
N LEU A 289 8.98 20.51 -7.05
CA LEU A 289 9.43 19.18 -7.52
C LEU A 289 8.23 18.26 -7.79
N LEU A 290 7.27 18.18 -6.87
CA LEU A 290 6.08 17.34 -7.01
C LEU A 290 5.26 17.75 -8.24
N LEU A 291 5.12 19.06 -8.47
CA LEU A 291 4.48 19.60 -9.67
C LEU A 291 5.23 19.17 -10.95
N TRP A 292 6.56 19.26 -10.97
CA TRP A 292 7.38 18.82 -12.09
C TRP A 292 7.27 17.32 -12.37
N LEU A 293 7.25 16.49 -11.32
CA LEU A 293 7.03 15.04 -11.47
C LEU A 293 5.67 14.74 -12.08
N LEU A 294 4.62 15.50 -11.71
CA LEU A 294 3.28 15.36 -12.28
C LEU A 294 3.26 15.76 -13.77
N VAL A 295 3.95 16.83 -14.14
CA VAL A 295 4.14 17.25 -15.55
C VAL A 295 4.90 16.19 -16.35
N ILE A 296 6.01 15.66 -15.81
CA ILE A 296 6.81 14.62 -16.46
C ILE A 296 5.98 13.34 -16.63
N ALA A 297 5.22 12.94 -15.62
CA ALA A 297 4.32 11.79 -15.70
C ALA A 297 3.25 12.00 -16.80
N ALA A 298 2.64 13.19 -16.87
CA ALA A 298 1.68 13.52 -17.92
C ALA A 298 2.30 13.48 -19.33
N LEU A 299 3.51 14.02 -19.50
CA LEU A 299 4.26 13.96 -20.75
C LEU A 299 4.63 12.53 -21.13
N ALA A 300 5.08 11.73 -20.17
CA ALA A 300 5.40 10.32 -20.37
C ALA A 300 4.15 9.53 -20.78
N MET A 301 3.00 9.80 -20.16
CA MET A 301 1.72 9.20 -20.54
C MET A 301 1.25 9.64 -21.93
N LEU A 302 1.43 10.91 -22.31
CA LEU A 302 1.19 11.36 -23.68
C LEU A 302 2.12 10.66 -24.67
N TRP A 303 3.41 10.59 -24.38
CA TRP A 303 4.40 9.97 -25.25
C TRP A 303 4.14 8.48 -25.44
N ARG A 304 3.93 7.73 -24.35
CA ARG A 304 3.66 6.29 -24.37
C ARG A 304 2.26 5.96 -24.90
N GLY A 305 1.30 6.89 -24.73
CA GLY A 305 -0.07 6.79 -25.20
C GLY A 305 -0.26 7.11 -26.67
N ARG A 306 0.71 7.75 -27.34
CA ARG A 306 0.68 7.98 -28.79
C ARG A 306 0.87 6.65 -29.52
N ARG A 307 -0.23 6.10 -30.05
CA ARG A 307 -0.19 4.98 -30.99
C ARG A 307 0.64 5.38 -32.21
N LEU A 308 1.71 4.62 -32.50
CA LEU A 308 2.28 4.59 -33.85
C LEU A 308 1.19 4.06 -34.77
N GLY A 309 0.85 4.83 -35.81
CA GLY A 309 -0.26 4.53 -36.73
C GLY A 309 -0.08 3.19 -37.47
N PRO A 310 -1.09 2.76 -38.26
CA PRO A 310 -0.95 1.57 -39.08
C PRO A 310 0.29 1.70 -39.97
N LEU A 311 1.10 0.63 -40.05
CA LEU A 311 2.24 0.61 -40.96
C LEU A 311 1.70 0.81 -42.37
N ALA A 312 2.07 1.92 -43.00
CA ALA A 312 1.76 2.17 -44.40
C ALA A 312 2.44 1.08 -45.23
N ALA A 313 1.64 0.25 -45.90
CA ALA A 313 2.15 -0.64 -46.92
C ALA A 313 2.53 0.23 -48.12
N ASP A 314 3.80 0.59 -48.21
CA ASP A 314 4.35 1.32 -49.35
C ASP A 314 4.30 0.39 -50.57
N PRO A 315 3.56 0.73 -51.64
CA PRO A 315 3.53 -0.10 -52.84
C PRO A 315 4.91 -0.03 -53.52
N LEU A 316 5.73 -1.06 -53.30
CA LEU A 316 7.02 -1.20 -53.96
C LEU A 316 6.83 -1.18 -55.49
N PRO A 317 7.39 -0.19 -56.21
CA PRO A 317 7.14 0.00 -57.64
C PRO A 317 7.91 -0.96 -58.54
N VAL A 318 8.62 -1.95 -57.96
CA VAL A 318 9.43 -2.93 -58.70
C VAL A 318 9.13 -4.33 -58.20
N VAL A 319 8.76 -5.22 -59.11
CA VAL A 319 8.63 -6.66 -58.85
C VAL A 319 10.05 -7.22 -58.70
N VAL A 320 10.56 -7.20 -57.47
CA VAL A 320 11.84 -7.84 -57.13
C VAL A 320 11.62 -9.36 -57.12
N ARG A 321 12.61 -10.13 -57.59
CA ARG A 321 12.53 -11.60 -57.51
C ARG A 321 12.42 -12.01 -56.04
N SER A 322 11.53 -12.96 -55.75
CA SER A 322 11.27 -13.42 -54.37
C SER A 322 12.54 -13.85 -53.63
N ALA A 323 13.51 -14.43 -54.36
CA ALA A 323 14.81 -14.82 -53.83
C ALA A 323 15.62 -13.62 -53.27
N GLU A 324 15.65 -12.47 -53.96
CA GLU A 324 16.41 -11.29 -53.52
C GLU A 324 15.78 -10.65 -52.27
N THR A 325 14.44 -10.65 -52.18
CA THR A 325 13.75 -10.16 -50.96
C THR A 325 13.96 -11.05 -49.75
N ALA A 326 14.04 -12.36 -49.96
CA ALA A 326 14.34 -13.33 -48.91
C ALA A 326 15.78 -13.17 -48.42
N GLU A 327 16.74 -13.03 -49.34
CA GLU A 327 18.15 -12.81 -49.00
C GLU A 327 18.36 -11.48 -48.28
N GLY A 328 17.75 -10.39 -48.76
CA GLY A 328 17.83 -9.08 -48.10
C GLY A 328 17.27 -9.12 -46.69
N ARG A 329 16.14 -9.82 -46.47
CA ARG A 329 15.56 -9.99 -45.13
C ARG A 329 16.41 -10.89 -44.23
N ALA A 330 17.03 -11.93 -44.78
CA ALA A 330 17.94 -12.80 -44.04
C ALA A 330 19.18 -12.03 -43.57
N ARG A 331 19.79 -11.21 -44.44
CA ARG A 331 20.91 -10.33 -44.08
C ARG A 331 20.54 -9.34 -42.97
N LEU A 332 19.35 -8.74 -43.04
CA LEU A 332 18.87 -7.86 -41.97
C LEU A 332 18.69 -8.58 -40.61
N TYR A 333 18.26 -9.85 -40.61
CA TYR A 333 18.19 -10.63 -39.38
C TYR A 333 19.56 -11.03 -38.85
N GLN A 334 20.51 -11.30 -39.75
CA GLN A 334 21.89 -11.60 -39.40
C GLN A 334 22.60 -10.37 -38.81
N ASP A 335 22.51 -9.21 -39.47
CA ASP A 335 23.13 -7.95 -39.02
C ASP A 335 22.59 -7.49 -37.65
N ALA A 336 21.33 -7.80 -37.36
CA ALA A 336 20.69 -7.50 -36.08
C ALA A 336 20.88 -8.60 -35.02
N HIS A 337 21.62 -9.68 -35.32
CA HIS A 337 21.76 -10.87 -34.48
C HIS A 337 20.42 -11.41 -33.93
N ALA A 338 19.38 -11.36 -34.76
CA ALA A 338 17.99 -11.63 -34.35
C ALA A 338 17.62 -13.12 -34.53
N THR A 339 18.40 -14.02 -33.93
CA THR A 339 18.25 -15.49 -34.07
C THR A 339 16.87 -15.99 -33.69
N ASP A 340 16.33 -15.52 -32.57
CA ASP A 340 15.00 -15.93 -32.07
C ASP A 340 13.89 -15.59 -33.06
N ARG A 341 13.99 -14.42 -33.70
CA ARG A 341 13.01 -13.92 -34.65
C ARG A 341 13.10 -14.67 -35.97
N ALA A 342 14.32 -15.02 -36.41
CA ALA A 342 14.53 -15.88 -37.57
C ALA A 342 13.97 -17.29 -37.32
N ALA A 343 14.29 -17.91 -36.17
CA ALA A 343 13.80 -19.22 -35.77
C ALA A 343 12.27 -19.28 -35.70
N ALA A 344 11.62 -18.30 -35.04
CA ALA A 344 10.18 -18.23 -34.95
C ALA A 344 9.50 -18.11 -36.33
N THR A 345 10.11 -17.34 -37.24
CA THR A 345 9.59 -17.15 -38.60
C THR A 345 9.70 -18.45 -39.42
N LEU A 346 10.84 -19.14 -39.34
CA LEU A 346 11.04 -20.43 -40.00
C LEU A 346 10.08 -21.50 -39.46
N ARG A 347 9.91 -21.60 -38.14
CA ARG A 347 8.94 -22.51 -37.50
C ARG A 347 7.52 -22.29 -38.03
N ALA A 348 7.06 -21.04 -38.00
CA ALA A 348 5.71 -20.70 -38.43
C ALA A 348 5.49 -21.04 -39.91
N ALA A 349 6.49 -20.77 -40.75
CA ALA A 349 6.44 -21.09 -42.17
C ALA A 349 6.45 -22.61 -42.43
N ALA A 350 7.28 -23.37 -41.71
CA ALA A 350 7.34 -24.82 -41.81
C ALA A 350 6.01 -25.47 -41.38
N LEU A 351 5.46 -25.06 -40.24
CA LEU A 351 4.14 -25.53 -39.77
C LEU A 351 3.03 -25.24 -40.78
N ALA A 352 3.03 -24.04 -41.39
CA ALA A 352 2.06 -23.69 -42.41
C ALA A 352 2.18 -24.58 -43.66
N ARG A 353 3.41 -24.82 -44.15
CA ARG A 353 3.64 -25.69 -45.31
C ARG A 353 3.27 -27.14 -45.02
N LEU A 354 3.64 -27.68 -43.86
CA LEU A 354 3.29 -29.04 -43.43
C LEU A 354 1.78 -29.21 -43.29
N ALA A 355 1.09 -28.23 -42.68
CA ALA A 355 -0.37 -28.26 -42.56
C ALA A 355 -1.06 -28.27 -43.93
N VAL A 356 -0.60 -27.45 -44.87
CA VAL A 356 -1.13 -27.42 -46.24
C VAL A 356 -0.87 -28.74 -46.97
N ARG A 357 0.35 -29.29 -46.88
CA ARG A 357 0.73 -30.55 -47.55
C ARG A 357 -0.07 -31.75 -47.02
N LEU A 358 -0.27 -31.83 -45.71
CA LEU A 358 -1.03 -32.88 -45.05
C LEU A 358 -2.55 -32.63 -45.06
N ARG A 359 -3.01 -31.56 -45.74
CA ARG A 359 -4.42 -31.16 -45.88
C ARG A 359 -5.15 -31.00 -44.53
N LEU A 360 -4.42 -30.49 -43.53
CA LEU A 360 -4.97 -30.16 -42.22
C LEU A 360 -5.71 -28.82 -42.35
N GLY A 361 -7.00 -28.79 -42.05
CA GLY A 361 -7.87 -27.63 -42.28
C GLY A 361 -7.41 -26.32 -41.61
N PRO A 362 -8.01 -25.17 -41.98
CA PRO A 362 -7.69 -23.88 -41.35
C PRO A 362 -7.99 -23.93 -39.85
N GLY A 363 -6.98 -23.60 -39.01
CA GLY A 363 -7.08 -23.67 -37.55
C GLY A 363 -6.48 -24.92 -36.90
N SER A 364 -5.74 -25.73 -37.65
CA SER A 364 -5.03 -26.89 -37.11
C SER A 364 -4.01 -26.47 -36.03
N SER A 365 -4.10 -27.09 -34.85
CA SER A 365 -3.12 -26.86 -33.79
C SER A 365 -1.77 -27.50 -34.14
N THR A 366 -0.69 -27.01 -33.54
CA THR A 366 0.65 -27.54 -33.77
C THR A 366 0.74 -29.05 -33.46
N ASP A 367 0.06 -29.52 -32.41
CA ASP A 367 0.01 -30.95 -32.05
C ASP A 367 -0.70 -31.82 -33.10
N MET A 368 -1.65 -31.24 -33.85
CA MET A 368 -2.27 -31.93 -34.97
C MET A 368 -1.29 -32.10 -36.14
N VAL A 369 -0.47 -31.07 -36.40
CA VAL A 369 0.58 -31.12 -37.42
C VAL A 369 1.63 -32.16 -37.05
N VAL A 370 2.11 -32.16 -35.81
CA VAL A 370 3.10 -33.12 -35.29
C VAL A 370 2.62 -34.57 -35.46
N ARG A 371 1.38 -34.87 -35.04
CA ARG A 371 0.78 -36.22 -35.18
C ARG A 371 0.56 -36.64 -36.64
N ALA A 372 0.26 -35.69 -37.51
CA ALA A 372 0.07 -35.99 -38.93
C ALA A 372 1.42 -36.27 -39.60
N VAL A 373 2.45 -35.48 -39.29
CA VAL A 373 3.82 -35.66 -39.80
C VAL A 373 4.39 -37.00 -39.34
N ALA A 374 4.30 -37.31 -38.05
CA ALA A 374 4.79 -38.59 -37.49
C ALA A 374 4.14 -39.81 -38.18
N ARG A 375 2.84 -39.73 -38.48
CA ARG A 375 2.13 -40.79 -39.22
C ARG A 375 2.55 -40.89 -40.69
N SER A 376 2.86 -39.77 -41.34
CA SER A 376 3.30 -39.78 -42.74
C SER A 376 4.73 -40.26 -42.92
N THR A 377 5.66 -39.88 -42.03
CA THR A 377 7.09 -40.21 -42.18
C THR A 377 7.52 -41.47 -41.43
N GLY A 378 6.66 -42.00 -40.55
CA GLY A 378 7.01 -43.13 -39.68
C GLY A 378 7.96 -42.77 -38.53
N ARG A 379 8.30 -41.48 -38.35
CA ARG A 379 9.14 -41.01 -37.23
C ARG A 379 8.40 -41.05 -35.89
N PRO A 380 9.12 -41.23 -34.76
CA PRO A 380 8.53 -41.10 -33.44
C PRO A 380 7.95 -39.70 -33.20
N GLU A 381 6.74 -39.62 -32.64
CA GLU A 381 6.04 -38.36 -32.40
C GLU A 381 6.84 -37.38 -31.53
N HIS A 382 7.59 -37.90 -30.55
CA HIS A 382 8.39 -37.09 -29.63
C HIS A 382 9.57 -36.38 -30.33
N GLU A 383 10.16 -36.97 -31.37
CA GLU A 383 11.24 -36.35 -32.16
C GLU A 383 10.70 -35.23 -33.06
N VAL A 384 9.54 -35.45 -33.66
CA VAL A 384 8.87 -34.42 -34.46
C VAL A 384 8.43 -33.25 -33.57
N ASN A 385 7.94 -33.58 -32.36
CA ASN A 385 7.55 -32.57 -31.38
C ASN A 385 8.76 -31.80 -30.84
N SER A 386 9.90 -32.44 -30.58
CA SER A 386 11.09 -31.71 -30.11
C SER A 386 11.61 -30.75 -31.19
N LEU A 387 11.57 -31.14 -32.46
CA LEU A 387 12.02 -30.27 -33.56
C LEU A 387 11.07 -29.09 -33.81
N LEU A 388 9.75 -29.34 -33.82
CA LEU A 388 8.74 -28.32 -34.12
C LEU A 388 8.29 -27.52 -32.90
N ASN A 389 8.30 -28.10 -31.70
CA ASN A 389 7.80 -27.48 -30.47
C ASN A 389 8.86 -27.27 -29.37
N GLY A 390 10.07 -27.79 -29.54
CA GLY A 390 11.15 -27.63 -28.58
C GLY A 390 11.70 -26.21 -28.45
N THR A 391 12.80 -26.11 -27.69
CA THR A 391 13.55 -24.87 -27.50
C THR A 391 14.08 -24.35 -28.82
N LEU A 392 13.98 -23.04 -29.04
CA LEU A 392 14.54 -22.41 -30.23
C LEU A 392 16.09 -22.53 -30.21
N PRO A 393 16.73 -22.58 -31.38
CA PRO A 393 18.19 -22.66 -31.46
C PRO A 393 18.85 -21.38 -30.95
N ASP A 394 19.85 -21.53 -30.08
CA ASP A 394 20.66 -20.43 -29.57
C ASP A 394 21.89 -20.22 -30.48
N GLY A 395 21.89 -19.11 -31.22
CA GLY A 395 23.00 -18.70 -32.07
C GLY A 395 22.90 -19.14 -33.53
N ASP A 396 23.71 -18.49 -34.38
CA ASP A 396 23.61 -18.60 -35.84
C ASP A 396 23.91 -20.01 -36.37
N ALA A 397 24.92 -20.69 -35.82
CA ALA A 397 25.29 -22.04 -36.23
C ALA A 397 24.20 -23.08 -35.92
N ALA A 398 23.59 -22.98 -34.72
CA ALA A 398 22.48 -23.83 -34.32
C ALA A 398 21.22 -23.56 -35.17
N LEU A 399 20.98 -22.29 -35.51
CA LEU A 399 19.87 -21.90 -36.39
C LEU A 399 20.00 -22.51 -37.79
N VAL A 400 21.20 -22.51 -38.37
CA VAL A 400 21.45 -23.11 -39.69
C VAL A 400 21.19 -24.61 -39.67
N GLN A 401 21.74 -25.32 -38.68
CA GLN A 401 21.49 -26.77 -38.54
C GLN A 401 20.00 -27.07 -38.37
N TRP A 402 19.32 -26.37 -37.46
CA TRP A 402 17.90 -26.56 -37.21
C TRP A 402 17.03 -26.24 -38.44
N SER A 403 17.43 -25.27 -39.27
CA SER A 403 16.75 -24.97 -40.53
C SER A 403 16.86 -26.10 -41.57
N GLN A 404 18.02 -26.78 -41.60
CA GLN A 404 18.24 -27.95 -42.45
C GLN A 404 17.41 -29.14 -41.95
N ASP A 405 17.34 -29.34 -40.64
CA ASP A 405 16.53 -30.40 -40.03
C ASP A 405 15.02 -30.20 -40.34
N LEU A 406 14.53 -28.95 -40.29
CA LEU A 406 13.17 -28.62 -40.70
C LEU A 406 12.92 -28.89 -42.19
N GLN A 407 13.89 -28.55 -43.05
CA GLN A 407 13.77 -28.80 -44.48
C GLN A 407 13.77 -30.30 -44.79
N ALA A 408 14.64 -31.07 -44.14
CA ALA A 408 14.68 -32.53 -44.29
C ALA A 408 13.34 -33.17 -43.89
N LEU A 409 12.73 -32.70 -42.79
CA LEU A 409 11.40 -33.16 -42.37
C LEU A 409 10.32 -32.84 -43.43
N GLU A 410 10.36 -31.64 -44.03
CA GLU A 410 9.44 -31.27 -45.11
C GLU A 410 9.62 -32.11 -46.38
N GLU A 411 10.87 -32.49 -46.70
CA GLU A 411 11.20 -33.35 -47.83
C GLU A 411 10.74 -34.80 -47.61
N GLU A 412 10.96 -35.36 -46.41
CA GLU A 412 10.46 -36.70 -46.02
C GLU A 412 8.93 -36.82 -46.15
N VAL A 413 8.20 -35.80 -45.72
CA VAL A 413 6.73 -35.75 -45.86
C VAL A 413 6.29 -35.69 -47.33
N THR A 414 7.15 -35.23 -48.24
CA THR A 414 6.86 -35.16 -49.67
C THR A 414 7.20 -36.45 -50.40
N ALA A 415 8.18 -37.19 -49.88
CA ALA A 415 8.61 -38.47 -50.42
C ALA A 415 7.72 -39.65 -49.99
N SER A 416 6.92 -39.46 -48.93
CA SER A 416 5.96 -40.44 -48.38
C SER A 416 4.58 -40.28 -49.00
#